data_AF-A0A7Y3BWH7-F1
#
_entry.id   AF-A0A7Y3BWH7-F1
#
_cell.length_a   1.000
_cell.length_b   1.000
_cell.length_c   1.000
_cell.angle_alpha   90.00
_cell.angle_beta   90.00
_cell.angle_gamma   90.00
#
_symmetry.space_group_name_H-M   'P 1'
#
loop_
_entity.id
_entity.type
_entity.pdbx_description
1 polymer ?
#
loop_
_entity_poly.entity_id
_entity_poly.type
_entity_poly.pdbx_seq_one_letter_code
_entity_poly.pdbx_strand_id
1 'polypeptide(L)' 'DFRPFLEEPTWEAESHLWRRFLEEANVNLTPGTSLRCGEPGFFRICFASQPSPVATEGIKRVGALLG' A
#
# COMPACT_ATOMS: atom_id res chain seq x y z
N ASP A 1 8.11 -1.62 3.71
CA ASP A 1 8.34 -0.21 4.08
C ASP A 1 8.14 0.59 2.80
N PHE A 2 7.18 1.51 2.77
CA PHE A 2 6.86 2.30 1.58
C PHE A 2 7.33 3.76 1.67
N ARG A 3 8.00 4.15 2.75
CA ARG A 3 8.53 5.51 2.94
C ARG A 3 9.41 6.00 1.78
N PRO A 4 10.26 5.16 1.14
CA PRO A 4 11.06 5.59 -0.02
C PRO A 4 10.23 6.00 -1.25
N PHE A 5 8.95 5.63 -1.31
CA PHE A 5 8.06 5.90 -2.43
C PHE A 5 7.10 7.06 -2.16
N LEU A 6 7.21 7.70 -1.00
CA LEU A 6 6.49 8.93 -0.71
C LEU A 6 7.23 10.12 -1.32
N GLU A 7 6.48 11.07 -1.88
CA GLU A 7 7.04 12.36 -2.33
C GLU A 7 7.60 13.17 -1.14
N GLU A 8 6.87 13.14 -0.02
CA GLU A 8 7.24 13.75 1.26
C GLU A 8 6.77 12.87 2.43
N PRO A 9 7.38 12.96 3.63
CA PRO A 9 6.97 12.16 4.79
C PRO A 9 5.69 12.72 5.45
N THR A 10 4.60 12.79 4.69
CA THR A 10 3.30 13.33 5.12
C THR A 10 2.18 12.29 4.96
N TRP A 11 1.10 12.45 5.73
CA TRP A 11 -0.09 11.60 5.61
C TRP A 11 -0.85 11.83 4.30
N GLU A 12 -0.70 13.02 3.71
CA GLU A 12 -1.23 13.34 2.39
C GLU A 12 -0.50 12.52 1.32
N ALA A 13 0.84 12.49 1.36
CA ALA A 13 1.64 11.63 0.47
C ALA A 13 1.29 10.13 0.64
N GLU A 14 1.06 9.65 1.87
CA GLU A 14 0.57 8.29 2.10
C GLU A 14 -0.80 8.06 1.44
N SER A 15 -1.72 9.02 1.56
CA SER A 15 -3.06 8.94 0.96
C SER A 15 -3.01 8.94 -0.57
N HIS A 16 -2.09 9.73 -1.16
CA HIS A 16 -1.83 9.69 -2.60
C HIS A 16 -1.27 8.34 -3.03
N LEU A 17 -0.26 7.81 -2.34
CA LEU A 17 0.31 6.51 -2.64
C LEU A 17 -0.73 5.38 -2.51
N TRP A 18 -1.59 5.45 -1.49
CA TRP A 18 -2.71 4.53 -1.31
C TRP A 18 -3.67 4.54 -2.52
N ARG A 19 -4.03 5.72 -3.03
CA ARG A 19 -4.87 5.84 -4.23
C ARG A 19 -4.22 5.20 -5.44
N ARG A 20 -2.90 5.36 -5.62
CA ARG A 20 -2.16 4.68 -6.69
C ARG A 20 -2.24 3.15 -6.58
N PHE A 21 -2.08 2.59 -5.37
CA PHE A 21 -2.27 1.14 -5.17
C PHE A 21 -3.68 0.69 -5.54
N LEU A 22 -4.70 1.47 -5.19
CA LEU A 22 -6.10 1.15 -5.48
C LEU A 22 -6.43 1.28 -6.97
N GLU A 23 -6.04 2.38 -7.60
CA GLU A 23 -6.48 2.78 -8.94
C GLU A 23 -5.57 2.22 -10.04
N GLU A 24 -4.26 2.21 -9.84
CA GLU A 24 -3.28 1.77 -10.85
C GLU A 24 -2.93 0.28 -10.69
N ALA A 25 -2.71 -0.18 -9.45
CA ALA A 25 -2.36 -1.58 -9.19
C ALA A 25 -3.58 -2.48 -8.95
N ASN A 26 -4.78 -1.92 -8.77
CA ASN A 26 -5.99 -2.66 -8.40
C ASN A 26 -5.79 -3.53 -7.14
N VAL A 27 -5.13 -2.97 -6.12
CA VAL A 27 -4.85 -3.61 -4.83
C VAL A 27 -5.23 -2.67 -3.70
N ASN A 28 -6.17 -3.09 -2.86
CA ASN A 28 -6.52 -2.35 -1.65
C ASN A 28 -5.62 -2.76 -0.48
N LEU A 29 -4.81 -1.83 0.00
CA LEU A 29 -4.04 -1.94 1.23
C LEU A 29 -4.64 -1.03 2.31
N THR A 30 -4.54 -1.40 3.59
CA THR A 30 -4.93 -0.50 4.68
C THR A 30 -3.78 0.49 4.94
N PRO A 31 -3.98 1.82 4.76
CA PRO A 31 -2.94 2.81 5.02
C PRO A 31 -2.69 3.00 6.52
N GLY A 32 -1.48 3.43 6.89
CA GLY A 32 -1.02 3.63 8.27
C GLY A 32 -1.84 4.66 9.04
N THR A 33 -2.37 5.68 8.36
CA THR A 33 -3.37 6.62 8.87
C THR A 33 -4.57 5.92 9.54
N SER A 34 -5.04 4.82 8.97
CA SER A 34 -6.17 4.03 9.51
C SER A 34 -5.77 3.13 10.69
N LEU A 35 -4.48 3.00 10.95
CA LEU A 35 -3.90 2.07 11.93
C LEU A 35 -3.24 2.78 13.11
N ARG A 36 -3.37 4.11 13.20
CA ARG A 36 -2.66 4.95 14.20
C ARG A 36 -1.15 4.71 14.18
N CYS A 37 -0.58 4.57 12.98
CA CYS A 37 0.87 4.44 12.83
C CYS A 37 1.57 5.71 13.33
N GLY A 38 2.81 5.58 13.82
CA GLY A 38 3.58 6.72 14.34
C GLY A 38 4.10 7.66 13.26
N GLU A 39 4.19 7.19 12.02
CA GLU A 39 4.71 7.92 10.87
C GLU A 39 4.04 7.40 9.56
N PRO A 40 3.98 8.22 8.50
CA PRO A 40 3.42 7.81 7.21
C PRO A 40 4.33 6.83 6.46
N GLY A 41 3.76 6.10 5.50
CA GLY A 41 4.47 5.20 4.60
C GLY A 41 4.43 3.72 5.01
N PHE A 42 3.54 3.38 5.96
CA PHE A 42 3.27 2.01 6.35
C PHE A 42 1.89 1.57 5.87
N PHE A 43 1.81 0.34 5.40
CA PHE A 43 0.58 -0.25 4.88
C PHE A 43 0.44 -1.68 5.40
N ARG A 44 -0.80 -2.09 5.65
CA ARG A 44 -1.13 -3.47 6.01
C ARG A 44 -1.84 -4.16 4.84
N ILE A 45 -1.39 -5.37 4.53
CA ILE A 45 -2.07 -6.30 3.63
C ILE A 45 -2.87 -7.32 4.44
N CYS A 46 -4.17 -7.45 4.16
CA CYS A 46 -5.03 -8.49 4.72
C CYS A 46 -5.19 -9.61 3.69
N PHE A 47 -4.57 -10.76 3.93
CA PHE A 47 -4.57 -11.88 2.97
C PHE A 47 -5.23 -13.15 3.51
N ALA A 48 -5.53 -13.23 4.82
CA ALA A 48 -6.02 -14.46 5.45
C ALA A 48 -7.37 -14.97 4.88
N SER A 49 -8.20 -14.08 4.35
CA SER A 49 -9.47 -14.41 3.70
C SER A 49 -9.35 -14.66 2.19
N GLN A 50 -8.15 -14.54 1.62
CA GLN A 50 -7.90 -14.66 0.19
C GLN A 50 -7.07 -15.92 -0.11
N PRO A 51 -7.27 -16.57 -1.26
CA PRO A 51 -6.37 -17.63 -1.71
C PRO A 51 -4.93 -17.12 -1.86
N SER A 52 -3.93 -17.93 -1.50
CA SER A 52 -2.51 -17.54 -1.60
C SER A 52 -2.11 -16.97 -2.97
N PRO A 53 -2.57 -17.51 -4.12
CA PRO A 53 -2.25 -16.94 -5.43
C PRO A 53 -2.75 -15.50 -5.61
N VAL A 54 -3.89 -15.13 -5.00
CA VAL A 54 -4.45 -13.77 -5.07
C VAL A 54 -3.56 -12.80 -4.29
N ALA A 55 -3.10 -13.18 -3.10
CA ALA A 55 -2.19 -12.37 -2.31
C ALA A 55 -0.85 -12.18 -3.01
N THR A 56 -0.29 -13.24 -3.61
CA THR A 56 0.93 -13.17 -4.40
C THR A 56 0.78 -12.25 -5.60
N GLU A 57 -0.33 -12.34 -6.33
CA GLU A 57 -0.63 -11.45 -7.46
C GLU A 57 -0.73 -9.98 -7.02
N GLY A 58 -1.41 -9.70 -5.91
CA GLY A 58 -1.50 -8.35 -5.36
C GLY A 58 -0.12 -7.76 -5.02
N ILE A 59 0.76 -8.55 -4.40
CA ILE A 59 2.14 -8.13 -4.10
C ILE A 59 2.92 -7.83 -5.38
N LYS A 60 2.77 -8.66 -6.43
CA LYS A 60 3.44 -8.44 -7.73
C LYS A 60 3.00 -7.13 -8.38
N ARG A 61 1.69 -6.83 -8.37
CA ARG A 61 1.15 -5.59 -8.94
C ARG A 61 1.65 -4.36 -8.22
N VAL A 62 1.67 -4.41 -6.88
CA VAL A 62 2.23 -3.33 -6.06
C VAL A 62 3.73 -3.15 -6.36
N GLY A 63 4.49 -4.24 -6.47
CA GLY A 63 5.90 -4.16 -6.84
C GLY A 63 6.12 -3.51 -8.21
N ALA A 64 5.38 -3.97 -9.23
CA ALA A 64 5.49 -3.43 -10.60
C ALA A 64 5.13 -1.94 -10.71
N LEU A 65 4.21 -1.45 -9.88
CA LEU A 65 3.85 -0.03 -9.83
C LEU A 65 4.98 0.86 -9.29
N LEU A 66 5.81 0.32 -8.41
CA LEU A 66 6.84 1.06 -7.68
C LEU A 66 8.20 1.09 -8.39
N GLY A 67 8.39 0.27 -9.43
CA GLY A 67 9.65 0.13 -10.17
C GLY A 67 10.34 -1.19 -9.89
#